data_AF-A0A9C9ERS1-F1
#
_entry.id   AF-A0A9C9ERS1-F1
#
_cell.length_a   1.000
_cell.length_b   1.000
_cell.length_c   1.000
_cell.angle_alpha   90.00
_cell.angle_beta   90.00
_cell.angle_gamma   90.00
#
_symmetry.space_group_name_H-M   'P 1'
#
loop_
_entity.id
_entity.type
_entity.pdbx_description
1 polymer ?
#
loop_
_entity_poly.entity_id
_entity_poly.type
_entity_poly.pdbx_seq_one_letter_code
_entity_poly.pdbx_strand_id
1 'polypeptide(L)'
;MWNAWINFILGIWLIVSAFIGSLHTTIHYIVVGVIVVLLSLLKVKSWPMVLTLILGILVIISAFFTTTTWTSVVFGVLIAIFALIGALMKKA
;
A
#
# COMPACT_ATOMS: atom_id res chain seq x y z
N MET A 1 5.35 10.41 -11.27
CA MET A 1 6.10 10.66 -10.02
C MET A 1 5.11 10.84 -8.88
N TRP A 2 4.11 11.71 -9.00
CA TRP A 2 3.14 11.95 -7.92
C TRP A 2 2.42 10.67 -7.39
N ASN A 3 1.90 9.77 -8.26
CA ASN A 3 1.25 8.53 -7.77
C ASN A 3 2.18 7.65 -6.92
N ALA A 4 3.46 7.55 -7.32
CA ALA A 4 4.42 6.73 -6.60
C ALA A 4 4.75 7.34 -5.23
N TRP A 5 4.83 8.68 -5.16
CA TRP A 5 4.96 9.38 -3.88
C TRP A 5 3.75 9.18 -2.98
N ILE A 6 2.53 9.16 -3.52
CA ILE A 6 1.35 8.89 -2.71
C ILE A 6 1.32 7.44 -2.25
N ASN A 7 1.60 6.46 -3.11
CA ASN A 7 1.72 5.06 -2.68
C ASN A 7 2.81 4.89 -1.62
N PHE A 8 3.92 5.61 -1.72
CA PHE A 8 4.95 5.63 -0.69
C PHE A 8 4.43 6.16 0.66
N ILE A 9 3.74 7.30 0.65
CA ILE A 9 3.12 7.88 1.85
C ILE A 9 2.06 6.94 2.44
N LEU A 10 1.25 6.30 1.60
CA LEU A 10 0.25 5.32 2.04
C LEU A 10 0.89 4.05 2.63
N GLY A 11 2.04 3.64 2.10
CA GLY A 11 2.86 2.58 2.69
C GLY A 11 3.34 2.95 4.09
N ILE A 12 3.89 4.17 4.26
CA ILE A 12 4.28 4.69 5.58
C ILE A 12 3.07 4.80 6.51
N TRP A 13 1.94 5.27 5.99
CA TRP A 13 0.70 5.40 6.75
C TRP A 13 0.23 4.05 7.30
N LEU A 14 0.30 2.97 6.50
CA LEU A 14 -0.02 1.63 6.99
C LEU A 14 0.88 1.19 8.15
N ILE A 15 2.18 1.49 8.07
CA ILE A 15 3.13 1.22 9.17
C ILE A 15 2.73 1.98 10.44
N VAL A 16 2.49 3.29 10.34
CA VAL A 16 2.14 4.13 11.49
C VAL A 16 0.78 3.71 12.07
N SER A 17 -0.20 3.43 11.21
CA SER A 17 -1.54 3.03 11.65
C SER A 17 -1.57 1.69 12.39
N ALA A 18 -0.59 0.81 12.15
CA ALA A 18 -0.46 -0.46 12.87
C ALA A 18 -0.22 -0.29 14.38
N PHE A 19 0.32 0.86 14.79
CA PHE A 19 0.60 1.18 16.20
C PHE A 19 -0.50 2.02 16.86
N ILE A 20 -1.54 2.40 16.10
CA ILE A 20 -2.66 3.20 16.59
C ILE A 20 -3.91 2.32 16.59
N GLY A 21 -4.27 1.79 17.75
CA GLY A 21 -5.37 0.82 17.88
C GLY A 21 -6.72 1.29 17.33
N SER A 22 -7.03 2.60 17.42
CA SER A 22 -8.27 3.18 16.88
C SER A 22 -8.33 3.19 15.35
N LEU A 23 -7.21 3.04 14.66
CA LEU A 23 -7.13 2.98 13.20
C LEU A 23 -7.19 1.53 12.67
N HIS A 24 -7.14 0.54 13.56
CA HIS A 24 -7.19 -0.88 13.21
C HIS A 24 -8.63 -1.36 12.92
N THR A 25 -9.30 -0.68 11.99
CA THR A 25 -10.70 -0.94 11.62
C THR A 25 -10.79 -1.46 10.19
N THR A 26 -11.80 -2.29 9.93
CA THR A 26 -12.11 -2.81 8.58
C THR A 26 -12.22 -1.69 7.54
N ILE A 27 -12.86 -0.57 7.89
CA ILE A 27 -13.03 0.58 7.00
C ILE A 27 -11.69 1.20 6.62
N HIS A 28 -10.76 1.33 7.58
CA HIS A 28 -9.43 1.91 7.33
C HIS A 28 -8.64 1.09 6.30
N TYR A 29 -8.64 -0.23 6.45
CA TYR A 29 -7.97 -1.12 5.49
C TYR A 29 -8.58 -1.06 4.10
N ILE A 30 -9.90 -1.05 4.00
CA ILE A 30 -10.60 -0.94 2.71
C ILE A 30 -10.25 0.38 2.04
N VAL A 31 -10.33 1.51 2.75
CA VAL A 31 -10.05 2.83 2.19
C VAL A 31 -8.60 2.92 1.69
N VAL A 32 -7.63 2.56 2.54
CA VAL A 32 -6.20 2.64 2.17
C VAL A 32 -5.90 1.69 1.01
N GLY A 33 -6.38 0.45 1.07
CA GLY A 33 -6.17 -0.55 0.03
C GLY A 33 -6.77 -0.12 -1.33
N VAL A 34 -7.99 0.43 -1.33
CA VAL A 34 -8.64 0.93 -2.57
C VAL A 34 -7.83 2.07 -3.18
N ILE A 35 -7.35 3.02 -2.38
CA ILE A 35 -6.55 4.14 -2.90
C ILE A 35 -5.25 3.61 -3.53
N VAL A 36 -4.55 2.69 -2.86
CA VAL A 36 -3.33 2.06 -3.39
C VAL A 36 -3.60 1.33 -4.70
N VAL A 37 -4.70 0.58 -4.79
CA VAL A 37 -5.13 -0.12 -6.02
C VAL A 37 -5.37 0.86 -7.15
N LEU A 38 -6.21 1.88 -6.93
CA LEU A 38 -6.56 2.88 -7.94
C LEU A 38 -5.31 3.61 -8.46
N LEU A 39 -4.41 4.04 -7.57
CA LEU A 39 -3.18 4.72 -7.95
C LEU A 39 -2.21 3.82 -8.71
N SER A 40 -2.21 2.52 -8.38
CA SER A 40 -1.39 1.52 -9.05
C SER A 40 -1.90 1.20 -10.46
N LEU A 41 -3.23 1.15 -10.63
CA LEU A 41 -3.89 0.93 -11.93
C LEU A 41 -3.55 2.01 -12.97
N LEU A 42 -3.35 3.25 -12.53
CA LEU A 42 -2.98 4.35 -13.44
C LEU A 42 -1.61 4.13 -14.13
N LYS A 43 -0.73 3.26 -13.59
CA LYS A 43 0.62 3.01 -14.13
C LYS A 43 1.10 1.55 -13.95
N VAL A 44 0.29 0.58 -14.35
CA VAL A 44 0.61 -0.87 -14.22
C VAL A 44 1.79 -1.34 -15.09
N LYS A 45 2.29 -0.51 -16.01
CA LYS A 45 3.32 -0.92 -16.98
C LYS A 45 4.65 -1.39 -16.37
N SER A 46 4.93 -1.09 -15.10
CA SER A 46 6.16 -1.53 -14.43
C SER A 46 5.91 -2.63 -13.39
N TRP A 47 6.82 -3.60 -13.30
CA TRP A 47 6.73 -4.72 -12.35
C TRP A 47 6.52 -4.30 -10.88
N PRO A 48 7.08 -3.20 -10.34
CA PRO A 48 6.82 -2.81 -8.96
C PRO A 48 5.41 -2.24 -8.78
N MET A 49 4.83 -1.64 -9.84
CA MET A 49 3.46 -1.15 -9.79
C MET A 49 2.46 -2.32 -9.82
N VAL A 50 2.80 -3.40 -10.54
CA VAL A 50 2.04 -4.67 -10.45
C VAL A 50 2.10 -5.24 -9.03
N LEU A 51 3.27 -5.26 -8.38
CA LEU A 51 3.36 -5.71 -6.99
C LEU A 51 2.62 -4.79 -6.02
N THR A 52 2.73 -3.47 -6.19
CA THR A 52 1.99 -2.50 -5.38
C THR A 52 0.48 -2.67 -5.54
N LEU A 53 0.01 -2.98 -6.76
CA LEU A 53 -1.39 -3.30 -7.03
C LEU A 53 -1.84 -4.55 -6.27
N ILE A 54 -1.07 -5.64 -6.36
CA ILE A 54 -1.36 -6.89 -5.65
C ILE A 54 -1.38 -6.66 -4.14
N LEU A 55 -0.41 -5.90 -3.61
CA LEU A 55 -0.36 -5.57 -2.18
C LEU A 55 -1.56 -4.71 -1.75
N GLY A 56 -1.99 -3.75 -2.57
CA GLY A 56 -3.21 -2.99 -2.32
C GLY A 56 -4.45 -3.89 -2.22
N ILE A 57 -4.57 -4.89 -3.12
CA ILE A 57 -5.64 -5.89 -3.06
C ILE A 57 -5.53 -6.71 -1.77
N LEU A 58 -4.32 -7.15 -1.39
CA LEU A 58 -4.10 -7.89 -0.14
C LEU A 58 -4.46 -7.07 1.10
N VAL A 59 -4.19 -5.75 1.10
CA VAL A 59 -4.63 -4.84 2.18
C VAL A 59 -6.16 -4.80 2.28
N ILE A 60 -6.88 -4.77 1.15
CA ILE A 60 -8.36 -4.84 1.16
C ILE A 60 -8.82 -6.18 1.72
N ILE A 61 -8.23 -7.29 1.25
CA ILE A 61 -8.56 -8.64 1.71
C ILE A 61 -8.34 -8.75 3.23
N SER A 62 -7.26 -8.17 3.74
CA SER A 62 -6.92 -8.16 5.17
C SER A 62 -8.00 -7.56 6.06
N ALA A 63 -8.85 -6.69 5.52
CA ALA A 63 -9.97 -6.09 6.23
C ALA A 63 -11.04 -7.11 6.67
N PHE A 64 -11.10 -8.27 5.99
CA PHE A 64 -12.08 -9.33 6.20
C PHE A 64 -11.56 -10.50 7.03
N PHE A 65 -10.29 -10.48 7.41
CA PHE A 65 -9.67 -11.50 8.25
C PHE A 65 -9.16 -10.87 9.54
N THR A 66 -9.16 -11.65 10.62
CA THR A 66 -8.46 -11.29 11.86
C THR A 66 -6.96 -11.31 11.59
N THR A 67 -6.41 -10.14 11.27
CA THR A 67 -5.00 -9.96 10.96
C THR A 67 -4.27 -9.32 12.14
N THR A 68 -3.01 -9.72 12.33
CA THR A 68 -2.13 -9.09 13.32
C THR A 68 -1.71 -7.71 12.84
N THR A 69 -1.37 -6.82 13.78
CA THR A 69 -0.82 -5.48 13.50
C THR A 69 0.39 -5.54 12.55
N TRP A 70 1.21 -6.57 12.68
CA TRP A 70 2.38 -6.84 11.83
C TRP A 70 2.04 -7.02 10.35
N THR A 71 0.84 -7.49 10.01
CA THR A 71 0.40 -7.67 8.62
C THR A 71 0.35 -6.31 7.90
N SER A 72 -0.19 -5.29 8.59
CA SER A 72 -0.24 -3.90 8.11
C SER A 72 1.15 -3.30 7.94
N VAL A 73 2.06 -3.60 8.87
CA VAL A 73 3.45 -3.12 8.81
C VAL A 73 4.16 -3.72 7.60
N VAL A 74 4.05 -5.02 7.40
CA VAL A 74 4.68 -5.71 6.26
C VAL A 74 4.16 -5.17 4.94
N PHE A 75 2.83 -5.06 4.78
CA PHE A 75 2.27 -4.50 3.55
C PHE A 75 2.64 -3.03 3.34
N GLY A 76 2.66 -2.23 4.41
CA GLY A 76 3.10 -0.84 4.36
C GLY A 76 4.54 -0.68 3.89
N VAL A 77 5.47 -1.48 4.44
CA VAL A 77 6.88 -1.50 4.04
C VAL A 77 7.03 -1.91 2.58
N LEU A 78 6.38 -2.99 2.16
CA LEU A 78 6.47 -3.49 0.79
C LEU A 78 5.91 -2.47 -0.22
N ILE A 79 4.74 -1.89 0.07
CA ILE A 79 4.13 -0.84 -0.75
C ILE A 79 5.07 0.36 -0.87
N ALA A 80 5.68 0.79 0.24
CA ALA A 80 6.61 1.92 0.24
C ALA A 80 7.86 1.64 -0.63
N ILE A 81 8.48 0.47 -0.47
CA ILE A 81 9.68 0.08 -1.23
C ILE A 81 9.37 -0.02 -2.72
N PHE A 82 8.30 -0.74 -3.11
CA PHE A 82 7.97 -0.91 -4.52
C PHE A 82 7.53 0.39 -5.18
N ALA A 83 6.86 1.27 -4.45
CA ALA A 83 6.54 2.61 -4.92
C ALA A 83 7.82 3.43 -5.21
N LEU A 84 8.83 3.39 -4.31
CA LEU A 84 10.11 4.05 -4.53
C LEU A 84 10.89 3.46 -5.71
N ILE A 85 10.99 2.13 -5.80
CA ILE A 85 11.65 1.45 -6.94
C ILE A 85 10.96 1.84 -8.25
N GLY A 86 9.63 1.81 -8.29
CA GLY A 86 8.85 2.25 -9.44
C GLY A 86 9.08 3.72 -9.81
N ALA A 87 9.30 4.60 -8.82
CA ALA A 87 9.63 6.00 -9.05
C ALA A 87 11.05 6.17 -9.63
N LEU A 88 12.03 5.43 -9.12
CA LEU A 88 13.45 5.50 -9.53
C LEU A 88 13.66 4.93 -10.93
N MET A 89 13.02 3.82 -11.27
CA MET A 89 13.12 3.23 -12.61
C MET A 89 12.52 4.10 -13.71
N LYS A 90 11.67 5.09 -13.38
CA LYS A 90 11.14 6.04 -14.36
C LYS A 90 12.12 7.21 -14.64
N LYS A 91 13.21 7.32 -13.88
CA LYS A 91 14.27 8.32 -14.06
C LYS A 91 15.49 7.78 -14.80
N ALA A 92 15.60 6.47 -14.97
CA ALA A 92 16.60 5.80 -15.83
C ALA A 92 16.04 5.64 -17.24
#